data_AF-A0A368FPD4-F1
#
_entry.id   AF-A0A368FPD4-F1
#
_cell.length_a   1.000
_cell.length_b   1.000
_cell.length_c   1.000
_cell.angle_alpha   90.00
_cell.angle_beta   90.00
_cell.angle_gamma   90.00
#
_symmetry.space_group_name_H-M   'P 1'
#
loop_
_entity.id
_entity.type
_entity.pdbx_description
1 polymer ?
#
loop_
_entity_poly.entity_id
_entity_poly.type
_entity_poly.pdbx_seq_one_letter_code
_entity_poly.pdbx_strand_id
1 'polypeptide(L)'
;MRANVATYVLGLGVVVVCLAIAGIGCARQSRKAFMFTGVGLLLTVLLFAVSMACWHYVNYLERAVLEMAPFYKSWEPILKSTTRFNFGWSLVVAWVGILFILFASVFFICSASRLKVIGQPHMK
;
A
#
# COMPACT_ATOMS: atom_id res chain seq x y z
N MET A 1 11.13 7.00 -11.67
CA MET A 1 11.66 6.68 -10.32
C MET A 1 11.22 7.67 -9.23
N ARG A 2 11.38 9.00 -9.41
CA ARG A 2 11.04 10.01 -8.36
C ARG A 2 9.56 9.96 -7.91
N ALA A 3 8.64 9.75 -8.84
CA ALA A 3 7.21 9.64 -8.54
C ALA A 3 6.88 8.44 -7.64
N ASN A 4 7.49 7.27 -7.88
CA ASN A 4 7.31 6.07 -7.07
C ASN A 4 7.75 6.28 -5.61
N VAL A 5 8.91 6.94 -5.41
CA VAL A 5 9.41 7.24 -4.07
C VAL A 5 8.48 8.22 -3.35
N ALA A 6 8.02 9.25 -4.05
CA ALA A 6 7.12 10.25 -3.48
C ALA A 6 5.78 9.63 -3.02
N THR A 7 5.15 8.79 -3.85
CA THR A 7 3.89 8.13 -3.50
C THR A 7 4.06 7.14 -2.35
N TYR A 8 5.19 6.45 -2.28
CA TYR A 8 5.49 5.52 -1.19
C TYR A 8 5.71 6.25 0.15
N VAL A 9 6.49 7.33 0.16
CA VAL A 9 6.73 8.15 1.37
C VAL A 9 5.43 8.82 1.84
N LEU A 10 4.60 9.31 0.92
CA LEU A 10 3.27 9.83 1.26
C LEU A 10 2.40 8.75 1.90
N GLY A 11 2.36 7.54 1.32
CA GLY A 11 1.65 6.40 1.92
C GLY A 11 2.12 6.10 3.35
N LEU A 12 3.44 6.04 3.58
CA LEU A 12 4.00 5.83 4.92
C LEU A 12 3.59 6.92 5.92
N GLY A 13 3.61 8.18 5.51
CA GLY A 13 3.16 9.29 6.35
C GLY A 13 1.68 9.15 6.74
N VAL A 14 0.82 8.79 5.78
CA VAL A 14 -0.60 8.56 6.04
C VAL A 14 -0.82 7.37 6.98
N VAL A 15 -0.07 6.26 6.85
CA VAL A 15 -0.14 5.13 7.80
C VAL A 15 0.14 5.59 9.23
N VAL A 16 1.22 6.33 9.45
CA VAL A 16 1.62 6.78 10.79
C VAL A 16 0.52 7.64 11.43
N VAL A 17 -0.04 8.57 10.66
CA VAL A 17 -1.17 9.41 11.12
C VAL A 17 -2.40 8.54 11.42
N CYS A 18 -2.74 7.58 10.56
CA CYS A 18 -3.87 6.68 10.77
C CYS A 18 -3.69 5.82 12.03
N LEU A 19 -2.48 5.34 12.32
CA LEU A 19 -2.15 4.58 13.53
C LEU A 19 -2.26 5.44 14.80
N ALA A 20 -1.79 6.69 14.75
CA ALA A 20 -1.95 7.62 15.88
C ALA A 20 -3.44 7.88 16.17
N ILE A 21 -4.25 8.12 15.13
CA ILE A 21 -5.70 8.30 15.26
C ILE A 21 -6.37 7.01 15.74
N ALA A 22 -5.91 5.84 15.29
CA ALA A 22 -6.40 4.55 15.75
C ALA A 22 -6.16 4.37 17.25
N GLY A 23 -4.94 4.68 17.74
CA GLY A 23 -4.60 4.60 19.16
C GLY A 23 -5.48 5.50 20.04
N ILE A 24 -5.65 6.76 19.62
CA ILE A 24 -6.54 7.71 20.31
C ILE A 24 -8.01 7.26 20.22
N GLY A 25 -8.41 6.72 19.08
CA GLY A 25 -9.75 6.20 18.82
C GLY A 25 -10.12 5.01 19.69
N CYS A 26 -9.17 4.10 19.92
CA CYS A 26 -9.31 2.98 20.85
C CYS A 26 -9.46 3.48 22.29
N ALA A 27 -8.65 4.45 22.72
CA ALA A 27 -8.72 4.99 24.08
C ALA A 27 -10.05 5.72 24.39
N ARG A 28 -10.65 6.37 23.38
CA ARG A 28 -11.91 7.13 23.52
C ARG A 28 -13.16 6.38 23.02
N GLN A 29 -13.00 5.13 22.56
CA GLN A 29 -14.05 4.31 21.92
C GLN A 29 -14.91 5.09 20.91
N SER A 30 -14.30 5.99 20.14
CA SER A 30 -15.04 6.93 19.30
C SER A 30 -15.30 6.34 17.92
N ARG A 31 -16.59 6.14 17.59
CA ARG A 31 -17.02 5.62 16.28
C ARG A 31 -16.48 6.41 15.09
N LYS A 32 -16.41 7.75 15.22
CA LYS A 32 -15.92 8.64 14.16
C LYS A 32 -14.44 8.39 13.87
N ALA A 33 -13.65 8.11 14.91
CA ALA A 33 -12.22 7.81 14.78
C ALA A 33 -12.01 6.47 14.05
N PHE A 34 -12.76 5.42 14.38
CA PHE A 34 -12.66 4.12 13.69
C PHE A 34 -13.01 4.20 12.19
N MET A 35 -14.06 4.94 11.83
CA MET A 35 -14.41 5.16 10.41
C MET A 35 -13.31 5.94 9.67
N PHE A 36 -12.79 7.00 10.28
CA PHE A 36 -11.74 7.84 9.69
C PHE A 36 -10.45 7.03 9.47
N THR A 37 -10.02 6.25 10.47
CA THR A 37 -8.87 5.34 10.35
C THR A 37 -9.09 4.30 9.25
N GLY A 38 -10.26 3.67 9.17
CA GLY A 38 -10.55 2.68 8.11
C GLY A 38 -10.45 3.27 6.70
N VAL A 39 -11.07 4.42 6.46
CA VAL A 39 -10.99 5.12 5.16
C VAL A 39 -9.56 5.59 4.86
N GLY A 40 -8.84 6.10 5.86
CA GLY A 40 -7.44 6.50 5.72
C GLY A 40 -6.51 5.34 5.37
N LEU A 41 -6.74 4.16 5.95
CA LEU A 41 -6.00 2.94 5.58
C LEU A 41 -6.35 2.45 4.17
N LEU A 42 -7.61 2.56 3.71
CA LEU A 42 -7.95 2.30 2.30
C LEU A 42 -7.21 3.24 1.35
N LEU A 43 -7.19 4.54 1.64
CA LEU A 43 -6.45 5.53 0.86
C LEU A 43 -4.96 5.14 0.78
N THR A 44 -4.39 4.70 1.89
CA THR A 44 -3.00 4.26 1.96
C THR A 44 -2.74 3.03 1.07
N VAL A 45 -3.63 2.04 1.10
CA VAL A 45 -3.54 0.85 0.24
C VAL A 45 -3.53 1.27 -1.24
N LEU A 46 -4.37 2.24 -1.63
CA LEU A 46 -4.38 2.77 -2.99
C LEU A 46 -3.06 3.46 -3.35
N LEU A 47 -2.48 4.26 -2.45
CA LEU A 47 -1.18 4.91 -2.68
C LEU A 47 -0.04 3.89 -2.83
N PHE A 48 -0.06 2.81 -2.06
CA PHE A 48 0.91 1.72 -2.20
C PHE A 48 0.69 0.88 -3.46
N ALA A 49 -0.56 0.66 -3.85
CA ALA A 49 -0.89 0.00 -5.12
C ALA A 49 -0.39 0.82 -6.32
N VAL A 50 -0.57 2.14 -6.31
CA VAL A 50 -0.03 3.04 -7.35
C VAL A 50 1.50 3.01 -7.38
N SER A 51 2.14 3.02 -6.21
CA SER A 51 3.61 2.91 -6.12
C SER A 51 4.10 1.59 -6.74
N MET A 52 3.48 0.46 -6.37
CA MET A 52 3.81 -0.85 -6.95
C MET A 52 3.54 -0.92 -8.44
N ALA A 53 2.41 -0.40 -8.92
CA ALA A 53 2.10 -0.34 -10.34
C ALA A 53 3.14 0.49 -11.11
N CYS A 54 3.56 1.64 -10.56
CA CYS A 54 4.60 2.47 -11.15
C CYS A 54 5.95 1.75 -11.19
N TRP A 55 6.31 1.02 -10.13
CA TRP A 55 7.53 0.22 -10.09
C TRP A 55 7.51 -0.92 -11.13
N HIS A 56 6.41 -1.66 -11.22
CA HIS A 56 6.23 -2.70 -12.24
C HIS A 56 6.25 -2.12 -13.66
N TYR A 57 5.64 -0.96 -13.86
CA TYR A 57 5.60 -0.28 -15.15
C TYR A 57 7.00 0.16 -15.62
N VAL A 58 7.80 0.76 -14.74
CA VAL A 58 9.19 1.12 -15.07
C VAL A 58 10.02 -0.13 -15.39
N ASN A 59 9.91 -1.19 -14.58
CA ASN A 59 10.59 -2.45 -14.85
C ASN A 59 10.18 -3.05 -16.20
N TYR A 60 8.90 -2.94 -16.57
CA TYR A 60 8.41 -3.40 -17.86
C TYR A 60 9.01 -2.59 -19.01
N LEU A 61 9.03 -1.26 -18.90
CA LEU A 61 9.63 -0.38 -19.90
C LEU A 61 11.11 -0.69 -20.13
N GLU A 62 11.88 -0.85 -19.05
CA GLU A 62 13.32 -1.14 -19.09
C GLU A 62 13.66 -2.51 -19.70
N ARG A 63 12.75 -3.48 -19.58
CA ARG A 63 13.00 -4.86 -20.05
C ARG A 63 12.42 -5.16 -21.42
N ALA A 64 11.24 -4.63 -21.74
CA ALA A 64 10.47 -5.04 -22.91
C ALA A 64 10.37 -3.96 -24.00
N VAL A 65 10.55 -2.69 -23.65
CA VAL A 65 10.24 -1.57 -24.57
C VAL A 65 11.49 -0.81 -24.99
N LEU A 66 12.41 -0.52 -24.07
CA LEU A 66 13.61 0.28 -24.37
C LEU A 66 14.66 -0.53 -25.16
N GLU A 67 14.82 -0.21 -26.45
CA GLU A 67 15.78 -0.85 -27.38
C GLU A 67 17.15 -0.16 -27.44
N MET A 68 17.39 0.83 -26.60
CA MET A 68 18.65 1.57 -26.55
C MET A 68 19.60 1.03 -25.48
N ALA A 69 20.91 1.15 -25.70
CA ALA A 69 21.89 0.90 -24.64
C ALA A 69 21.65 1.88 -23.47
N PRO A 70 21.68 1.44 -22.19
CA PRO A 70 22.15 0.16 -21.66
C PRO A 70 21.03 -0.85 -21.30
N PHE A 71 19.86 -0.79 -21.91
CA PHE A 71 18.69 -1.56 -21.48
C PHE A 71 18.66 -3.00 -22.00
N TYR A 72 18.01 -3.91 -21.26
CA TYR A 72 18.11 -5.37 -21.47
C TYR A 72 17.76 -5.82 -22.91
N LYS A 73 16.83 -5.13 -23.57
CA LYS A 73 16.42 -5.48 -24.94
C LYS A 73 17.53 -5.25 -25.96
N SER A 74 18.41 -4.26 -25.74
CA SER A 74 19.53 -3.95 -26.64
C SER A 74 20.78 -4.82 -26.39
N TRP A 75 20.75 -5.72 -25.39
CA TRP A 75 21.91 -6.53 -25.03
C TRP A 75 22.18 -7.66 -26.04
N GLU A 76 23.45 -8.04 -26.14
CA GLU A 76 23.90 -9.17 -26.95
C GLU A 76 23.29 -10.50 -26.43
N PRO A 77 22.94 -11.46 -27.30
CA PRO A 77 22.22 -12.68 -26.90
C PRO A 77 22.95 -13.52 -25.85
N ILE A 78 24.29 -13.46 -25.79
CA ILE A 78 25.10 -14.17 -24.79
C ILE A 78 24.89 -13.64 -23.36
N LEU A 79 24.63 -12.33 -23.20
CA LEU A 79 24.31 -11.73 -21.90
C LEU A 79 22.87 -12.07 -21.47
N LYS A 80 21.96 -12.14 -22.43
CA LYS A 80 20.54 -12.50 -22.19
C LYS A 80 20.39 -13.95 -21.72
N SER A 81 21.18 -14.88 -22.26
CA SER A 81 21.11 -16.30 -21.88
C SER A 81 21.64 -16.60 -20.48
N THR A 82 22.58 -15.79 -19.99
CA THR A 82 23.24 -15.99 -18.69
C THR A 82 22.54 -15.22 -17.55
N THR A 83 21.79 -14.16 -17.87
CA THR A 83 21.15 -13.30 -16.86
C THR A 83 19.89 -13.96 -16.28
N ARG A 84 19.94 -14.31 -14.99
CA ARG A 84 18.76 -14.74 -14.21
C ARG A 84 18.17 -13.54 -13.47
N PHE A 85 16.93 -13.18 -13.80
CA PHE A 85 16.19 -12.18 -13.03
C PHE A 85 15.59 -12.81 -11.78
N ASN A 86 16.15 -12.49 -10.62
CA ASN A 86 15.56 -12.83 -9.34
C ASN A 86 14.89 -11.56 -8.77
N PHE A 87 13.60 -11.67 -8.43
CA PHE A 87 12.95 -10.65 -7.63
C PHE A 87 13.38 -10.82 -6.18
N GLY A 88 13.81 -9.73 -5.54
CA GLY A 88 14.19 -9.76 -4.13
C GLY A 88 12.99 -10.07 -3.23
N TRP A 89 13.27 -10.65 -2.07
CA TRP A 89 12.27 -10.93 -1.03
C TRP A 89 11.46 -9.70 -0.61
N SER A 90 12.04 -8.51 -0.74
CA SER A 90 11.38 -7.23 -0.43
C SER A 90 10.08 -7.01 -1.22
N LEU A 91 9.98 -7.52 -2.46
CA LEU A 91 8.75 -7.44 -3.25
C LEU A 91 7.62 -8.25 -2.61
N VAL A 92 7.92 -9.49 -2.20
CA VAL A 92 6.95 -10.38 -1.54
C VAL A 92 6.50 -9.78 -0.22
N VAL A 93 7.44 -9.30 0.59
CA VAL A 93 7.14 -8.66 1.89
C VAL A 93 6.26 -7.43 1.70
N ALA A 94 6.51 -6.61 0.68
CA ALA A 94 5.71 -5.42 0.42
C ALA A 94 4.27 -5.74 0.01
N TRP A 95 4.06 -6.76 -0.84
CA TRP A 95 2.71 -7.23 -1.19
C TRP A 95 1.95 -7.78 0.02
N VAL A 96 2.64 -8.57 0.85
CA VAL A 96 2.08 -9.08 2.11
C VAL A 96 1.68 -7.93 3.03
N GLY A 97 2.54 -6.91 3.18
CA GLY A 97 2.24 -5.71 3.97
C GLY A 97 1.00 -4.97 3.48
N ILE A 98 0.85 -4.77 2.17
CA ILE A 98 -0.34 -4.13 1.58
C ILE A 98 -1.61 -4.93 1.90
N LEU A 99 -1.56 -6.25 1.80
CA LEU A 99 -2.68 -7.13 2.12
C LEU A 99 -3.07 -7.03 3.60
N PHE A 100 -2.10 -7.00 4.51
CA PHE A 100 -2.36 -6.82 5.94
C PHE A 100 -3.02 -5.47 6.25
N ILE A 101 -2.60 -4.38 5.59
CA ILE A 101 -3.22 -3.06 5.76
C ILE A 101 -4.67 -3.07 5.23
N LEU A 102 -4.92 -3.77 4.12
CA LEU A 102 -6.28 -3.95 3.59
C LEU A 102 -7.17 -4.72 4.57
N PHE A 103 -6.69 -5.83 5.13
CA PHE A 103 -7.42 -6.56 6.18
C PHE A 103 -7.68 -5.69 7.40
N ALA A 104 -6.67 -4.96 7.88
CA ALA A 104 -6.82 -4.04 9.01
C ALA A 104 -7.92 -3.00 8.75
N SER A 105 -7.92 -2.38 7.56
CA SER A 105 -8.95 -1.44 7.13
C SER A 105 -10.37 -2.03 7.21
N VAL A 106 -10.56 -3.24 6.67
CA VAL A 106 -11.85 -3.94 6.71
C VAL A 106 -12.29 -4.18 8.14
N PHE A 107 -11.38 -4.65 9.02
CA PHE A 107 -11.70 -4.84 10.43
C PHE A 107 -12.08 -3.53 11.13
N PHE A 108 -11.40 -2.42 10.84
CA PHE A 108 -11.73 -1.11 11.39
C PHE A 108 -13.14 -0.63 10.96
N ILE A 109 -13.49 -0.80 9.69
CA ILE A 109 -14.83 -0.46 9.15
C ILE A 109 -15.92 -1.37 9.74
N CYS A 110 -15.66 -2.68 9.84
CA CYS A 110 -16.57 -3.63 10.47
C CYS A 110 -16.82 -3.29 11.94
N SER A 111 -15.76 -2.93 12.67
CA SER A 111 -15.85 -2.54 14.09
C SER A 111 -16.67 -1.27 14.28
N ALA A 112 -16.47 -0.25 13.44
CA ALA A 112 -17.28 0.97 13.45
C ALA A 112 -18.76 0.73 13.12
N SER A 113 -19.05 -0.30 12.32
CA SER A 113 -20.41 -0.73 11.98
C SER A 113 -21.09 -1.39 13.19
N ARG A 114 -20.37 -2.21 13.97
CA ARG A 114 -20.88 -2.82 15.20
C ARG A 114 -21.12 -1.81 16.32
N LEU A 115 -20.26 -0.79 16.44
CA LEU A 115 -20.48 0.33 17.37
C LEU A 115 -21.75 1.14 17.03
N LYS A 116 -22.22 1.14 15.77
CA LYS A 116 -23.52 1.75 15.40
C LYS A 116 -24.69 1.04 16.08
N VAL A 117 -24.61 -0.28 16.20
CA VAL A 117 -25.67 -1.13 16.76
C VAL A 117 -25.73 -0.98 18.28
N ILE A 118 -24.57 -0.82 18.94
CA ILE A 118 -24.47 -0.68 20.40
C ILE A 118 -24.70 0.77 20.86
N GLY A 119 -24.59 1.77 19.97
CA GLY A 119 -24.79 3.19 20.26
C GLY A 119 -26.24 3.71 20.15
N GLN A 120 -27.23 2.84 19.91
CA GLN A 120 -28.65 3.15 20.10
C GLN A 120 -29.29 2.32 21.24
N PRO A 121 -28.80 2.47 22.47
CA PRO A 121 -29.68 2.52 23.61
C PRO A 121 -29.41 3.81 24.38
N HIS A 122 -30.46 4.62 24.54
CA HIS A 122 -30.57 5.71 25.51
C HIS A 122 -29.73 6.99 25.32
N MET A 123 -30.28 7.94 24.56
CA MET A 123 -30.42 9.33 25.02
C MET A 123 -31.82 9.81 24.57
N LYS A 124 -32.89 9.60 25.36
CA LYS A 124 -33.41 10.59 26.32
C LYS A 124 -32.38 11.41 27.06
#